data_AF-A0A3L7AVN6-F1
#
_entry.id   AF-A0A3L7AVN6-F1
#
_cell.length_a   1.000
_cell.length_b   1.000
_cell.length_c   1.000
_cell.angle_alpha   90.00
_cell.angle_beta   90.00
_cell.angle_gamma   90.00
#
_symmetry.space_group_name_H-M   'P 1'
#
loop_
_entity.id
_entity.type
_entity.pdbx_description
1 polymer ?
#
loop_
_entity_poly.entity_id
_entity_poly.type
_entity_poly.pdbx_seq_one_letter_code
_entity_poly.pdbx_strand_id
1 'polypeptide(L)'
;MSARMEPSAAASLSGNSVMFAQYSWCQGSAAASSVISQISATLRAARRTYSRNARGTWPTIAILGVILCAPRVFGLSTTSKGLGATLSPMPRGNQLNTRSALILTTIVISFEVGRGRLERVNTRETGGKMSNPNILVSSVSEAPDGWQRDAIQNFELRLLDAQNPFPCIFGVGAMAQGTLRFGFVADSGGQDSNLAHLLTLFTQVCRDLGNRTSLVCFFESWAVERNHDAYFRHFWALLHHTSTHDDDSWPVEVDRHPEHALFEFSFGGEAMFVVANTDLHTQRKSRYFERVTLTFQPRFVFDGLEAGGAKGDRARSIIRARLATYDAAPVSEQLGNYGDSNNREWRQYYLDDGQHAQIPSECPVHTFSPGAETVA
;
A
#
# COMPACT_ATOMS: atom_id res chain seq x y z
N MET A 1 13.45 -19.18 27.29
CA MET A 1 13.15 -20.60 27.60
C MET A 1 13.41 -21.41 26.34
N SER A 2 14.33 -22.36 26.38
CA SER A 2 14.57 -23.29 25.26
C SER A 2 13.41 -24.29 25.22
N ALA A 3 12.56 -24.24 24.19
CA ALA A 3 11.49 -25.20 24.02
C ALA A 3 12.09 -26.55 23.57
N ARG A 4 11.99 -27.57 24.43
CA ARG A 4 12.27 -28.96 24.04
C ARG A 4 11.04 -29.50 23.29
N MET A 5 11.28 -30.06 22.11
CA MET A 5 10.29 -30.77 21.30
C MET A 5 10.16 -32.23 21.76
N GLU A 6 8.93 -32.67 21.99
CA GLU A 6 8.55 -34.09 22.04
C GLU A 6 7.82 -34.44 20.73
N PRO A 7 8.19 -35.51 20.00
CA PRO A 7 7.51 -35.89 18.77
C PRO A 7 6.13 -36.48 19.08
N SER A 8 5.05 -35.84 18.59
CA SER A 8 3.70 -36.42 18.64
C SER A 8 3.49 -37.42 17.50
N ALA A 9 2.75 -38.49 17.80
CA ALA A 9 2.56 -39.73 17.03
C ALA A 9 2.35 -39.59 15.50
N ALA A 10 2.96 -40.50 14.74
CA ALA A 10 2.69 -40.71 13.32
C ALA A 10 1.31 -41.37 13.14
N ALA A 11 0.47 -40.80 12.28
CA ALA A 11 -0.80 -41.42 11.88
C ALA A 11 -0.65 -41.98 10.45
N SER A 12 -0.97 -43.26 10.25
CA SER A 12 -1.08 -43.82 8.89
C SER A 12 -2.42 -43.42 8.29
N LEU A 13 -2.40 -42.61 7.24
CA LEU A 13 -3.57 -42.40 6.38
C LEU A 13 -3.60 -43.52 5.33
N SER A 14 -4.79 -43.96 4.93
CA SER A 14 -4.95 -45.04 3.94
C SER A 14 -4.27 -44.69 2.61
N GLY A 15 -3.39 -45.57 2.14
CA GLY A 15 -2.54 -45.37 0.95
C GLY A 15 -1.05 -45.24 1.27
N ASN A 16 -0.19 -45.13 0.24
CA ASN A 16 1.28 -45.01 0.36
C ASN A 16 1.76 -43.66 0.97
N SER A 17 0.98 -43.08 1.89
CA SER A 17 1.16 -41.72 2.39
C SER A 17 1.44 -41.73 3.90
N VAL A 18 2.53 -41.08 4.30
CA VAL A 18 2.87 -40.89 5.72
C VAL A 18 2.71 -39.40 6.05
N MET A 19 1.91 -39.09 7.07
CA MET A 19 1.68 -37.72 7.53
C MET A 19 2.40 -37.47 8.85
N PHE A 20 3.25 -36.44 8.88
CA PHE A 20 3.81 -35.91 10.12
C PHE A 20 3.13 -34.56 10.41
N ALA A 21 2.46 -34.45 11.56
CA ALA A 21 1.94 -33.19 12.05
C ALA A 21 2.95 -32.61 13.05
N GLN A 22 3.48 -31.42 12.77
CA GLN A 22 4.41 -30.73 13.66
C GLN A 22 3.88 -29.33 13.97
N TYR A 23 3.65 -29.07 15.25
CA TYR A 23 3.18 -27.77 15.74
C TYR A 23 4.38 -27.01 16.30
N SER A 24 4.53 -25.74 15.95
CA SER A 24 5.60 -24.89 16.50
C SER A 24 5.11 -23.48 16.79
N TRP A 25 5.37 -23.04 18.01
CA TRP A 25 5.13 -21.68 18.46
C TRP A 25 6.39 -20.85 18.32
N CYS A 26 6.30 -19.67 17.71
CA CYS A 26 7.45 -18.78 17.53
C CYS A 26 7.11 -17.33 17.84
N GLN A 27 8.01 -16.66 18.57
CA GLN A 27 7.99 -15.22 18.81
C GLN A 27 9.13 -14.56 18.02
N GLY A 28 8.79 -13.79 16.97
CA GLY A 28 9.75 -13.01 16.17
C GLY A 28 10.35 -13.72 14.95
N SER A 29 10.93 -12.93 14.03
CA SER A 29 11.44 -13.36 12.71
C SER A 29 12.64 -14.33 12.77
N ALA A 30 13.53 -14.17 13.74
CA ALA A 30 14.67 -15.08 13.95
C ALA A 30 14.22 -16.52 14.32
N ALA A 31 13.03 -16.67 14.90
CA ALA A 31 12.49 -17.97 15.31
C ALA A 31 11.93 -18.79 14.12
N ALA A 32 11.45 -18.12 13.06
CA ALA A 32 10.92 -18.79 11.86
C ALA A 32 12.02 -19.55 11.07
N SER A 33 13.22 -18.97 10.94
CA SER A 33 14.36 -19.62 10.29
C SER A 33 14.82 -20.88 11.04
N SER A 34 14.74 -20.87 12.36
CA SER A 34 15.02 -22.03 13.21
C SER A 34 14.02 -23.17 12.99
N VAL A 35 12.72 -22.85 12.86
CA VAL A 35 11.67 -23.84 12.57
C VAL A 35 11.84 -24.48 11.19
N ILE A 36 12.16 -23.69 10.16
CA ILE A 36 12.43 -24.23 8.81
C ILE A 36 13.61 -25.20 8.83
N SER A 37 14.66 -24.88 9.58
CA SER A 37 15.83 -25.75 9.75
C SER A 37 15.47 -27.07 10.45
N GLN A 38 14.61 -27.02 11.48
CA GLN A 38 14.12 -28.21 12.19
C GLN A 38 13.24 -29.10 11.29
N ILE A 39 12.30 -28.52 10.54
CA ILE A 39 11.47 -29.27 9.58
C ILE A 39 12.36 -29.96 8.53
N SER A 40 13.39 -29.25 8.03
CA SER A 40 14.37 -29.80 7.09
C SER A 40 15.17 -30.96 7.68
N ALA A 41 15.52 -30.91 8.97
CA ALA A 41 16.20 -32.00 9.66
C ALA A 41 15.30 -33.23 9.83
N THR A 42 14.03 -33.04 10.24
CA THR A 42 13.03 -34.12 10.36
C THR A 42 12.80 -34.82 9.01
N LEU A 43 12.72 -34.06 7.92
CA LEU A 43 12.59 -34.61 6.56
C LEU A 43 13.80 -35.46 6.15
N ARG A 44 15.03 -34.99 6.46
CA ARG A 44 16.25 -35.76 6.20
C ARG A 44 16.31 -37.05 7.01
N ALA A 45 15.82 -37.03 8.26
CA ALA A 45 15.72 -38.23 9.09
C ALA A 45 14.67 -39.20 8.56
N ALA A 46 13.45 -38.74 8.24
CA ALA A 46 12.39 -39.57 7.66
C ALA A 46 12.84 -40.25 6.35
N ARG A 47 13.59 -39.55 5.50
CA ARG A 47 14.17 -40.10 4.27
C ARG A 47 15.18 -41.23 4.50
N ARG A 48 15.87 -41.25 5.65
CA ARG A 48 16.80 -42.34 6.02
C ARG A 48 16.07 -43.57 6.54
N THR A 49 14.90 -43.38 7.15
CA THR A 49 14.14 -44.46 7.80
C THR A 49 13.24 -45.22 6.83
N TYR A 50 12.68 -44.57 5.80
CA TYR A 50 11.79 -45.23 4.84
C TYR A 50 12.55 -45.73 3.59
N SER A 51 12.65 -47.05 3.44
CA SER A 51 13.17 -47.72 2.25
C SER A 51 12.08 -47.91 1.18
N ARG A 52 12.47 -48.18 -0.07
CA ARG A 52 11.56 -48.42 -1.19
C ARG A 52 10.51 -49.47 -0.80
N ASN A 53 9.25 -49.21 -1.12
CA ASN A 53 8.22 -50.24 -1.00
C ASN A 53 8.50 -51.41 -1.98
N ALA A 54 7.82 -52.54 -1.81
CA ALA A 54 7.99 -53.73 -2.64
C ALA A 54 7.76 -53.51 -4.15
N ARG A 55 7.21 -52.36 -4.56
CA ARG A 55 7.00 -51.94 -5.96
C ARG A 55 8.04 -50.92 -6.47
N GLY A 56 9.11 -50.66 -5.71
CA GLY A 56 10.20 -49.76 -6.11
C GLY A 56 9.86 -48.27 -6.08
N THR A 57 8.73 -47.88 -5.51
CA THR A 57 8.25 -46.50 -5.44
C THR A 57 8.53 -45.90 -4.06
N TRP A 58 8.81 -44.58 -4.03
CA TRP A 58 8.97 -43.84 -2.78
C TRP A 58 7.60 -43.56 -2.16
N PRO A 59 7.44 -43.65 -0.84
CA PRO A 59 6.22 -43.18 -0.18
C PRO A 59 6.07 -41.67 -0.33
N THR A 60 4.83 -41.20 -0.45
CA THR A 60 4.52 -39.76 -0.41
C THR A 60 4.59 -39.32 1.04
N ILE A 61 5.52 -38.42 1.37
CA ILE A 61 5.64 -37.85 2.72
C ILE A 61 5.00 -36.46 2.71
N ALA A 62 3.89 -36.32 3.44
CA ALA A 62 3.24 -35.03 3.66
C ALA A 62 3.57 -34.54 5.07
N ILE A 63 4.14 -33.33 5.19
CA ILE A 63 4.33 -32.69 6.49
C ILE A 63 3.36 -31.53 6.59
N LEU A 64 2.47 -31.59 7.58
CA LEU A 64 1.61 -30.47 7.92
C LEU A 64 2.27 -29.70 9.07
N GLY A 65 2.80 -28.52 8.75
CA GLY A 65 3.38 -27.60 9.73
C GLY A 65 2.44 -26.44 10.01
N VAL A 66 2.07 -26.22 11.26
CA VAL A 66 1.32 -25.02 11.68
C VAL A 66 2.27 -24.11 12.45
N ILE A 67 2.50 -22.90 11.94
CA ILE A 67 3.32 -21.89 12.59
C ILE A 67 2.38 -20.82 13.17
N LEU A 68 2.37 -20.70 14.49
CA LEU A 68 1.64 -19.64 15.18
C LEU A 68 2.63 -18.54 15.58
N CYS A 69 2.46 -17.34 15.02
CA CYS A 69 3.24 -16.15 15.38
C CYS A 69 2.36 -15.17 16.15
N ALA A 70 2.75 -14.85 17.38
CA ALA A 70 2.14 -13.78 18.16
C ALA A 70 2.94 -12.46 17.98
N PRO A 71 2.29 -11.30 17.79
CA PRO A 71 2.98 -10.02 17.75
C PRO A 71 3.58 -9.68 19.13
N ARG A 72 4.78 -9.07 19.12
CA ARG A 72 5.47 -8.60 20.33
C ARG A 72 4.75 -7.34 20.84
N VAL A 73 4.04 -7.46 21.96
CA VAL A 73 3.60 -6.30 22.74
C VAL A 73 4.80 -5.82 23.56
N PHE A 74 5.26 -4.59 23.33
CA PHE A 74 6.25 -3.95 24.19
C PHE A 74 5.58 -3.49 25.49
N GLY A 75 6.23 -3.79 26.62
CA GLY A 75 5.94 -3.15 27.91
C GLY A 75 5.38 -4.07 28.98
N LEU A 76 6.27 -4.63 29.82
CA LEU A 76 6.21 -4.58 31.29
C LEU A 76 7.33 -5.44 31.87
N SER A 77 8.23 -4.81 32.62
CA SER A 77 9.21 -5.51 33.44
C SER A 77 8.51 -6.14 34.64
N THR A 78 8.60 -7.45 34.83
CA THR A 78 8.42 -8.04 36.16
C THR A 78 9.46 -9.15 36.39
N THR A 79 10.16 -8.96 37.50
CA THR A 79 11.17 -9.85 38.09
C THR A 79 10.61 -11.22 38.46
N SER A 80 11.47 -12.22 38.34
CA SER A 80 11.25 -13.64 38.66
C SER A 80 10.81 -13.92 40.11
N LYS A 81 9.87 -14.87 40.26
CA LYS A 81 9.66 -15.92 41.31
C LYS A 81 8.23 -16.44 41.06
N GLY A 82 7.89 -17.70 40.83
CA GLY A 82 8.31 -18.96 41.42
C GLY A 82 7.05 -19.66 41.98
N LEU A 83 6.61 -20.75 41.31
CA LEU A 83 5.62 -21.79 41.69
C LEU A 83 4.14 -21.42 42.01
N GLY A 84 3.23 -22.24 41.46
CA GLY A 84 1.93 -22.57 42.07
C GLY A 84 0.72 -22.39 41.16
N ALA A 85 0.16 -23.49 40.66
CA ALA A 85 -1.12 -23.51 39.96
C ALA A 85 -2.28 -23.55 40.96
N THR A 86 -3.21 -22.60 40.86
CA THR A 86 -4.59 -22.71 41.38
C THR A 86 -5.51 -21.76 40.61
N LEU A 87 -6.57 -22.31 40.01
CA LEU A 87 -7.64 -21.57 39.35
C LEU A 87 -8.62 -21.05 40.42
N SER A 88 -8.77 -19.72 40.51
CA SER A 88 -9.88 -19.05 41.18
C SER A 88 -10.31 -17.84 40.34
N PRO A 89 -11.62 -17.52 40.27
CA PRO A 89 -12.14 -16.49 39.37
C PRO A 89 -11.91 -15.09 39.95
N MET A 90 -11.43 -14.16 39.12
CA MET A 90 -11.27 -12.74 39.47
C MET A 90 -12.45 -11.87 38.98
N PRO A 91 -12.66 -10.69 39.59
CA PRO A 91 -13.93 -9.98 39.61
C PRO A 91 -14.16 -9.07 38.41
N ARG A 92 -15.42 -8.68 38.21
CA ARG A 92 -15.88 -7.69 37.24
C ARG A 92 -15.25 -6.32 37.52
N GLY A 93 -14.53 -5.77 36.53
CA GLY A 93 -14.10 -4.37 36.51
C GLY A 93 -13.09 -4.08 35.40
N ASN A 94 -13.41 -3.10 34.54
CA ASN A 94 -12.63 -2.55 33.42
C ASN A 94 -12.44 -3.43 32.17
N GLN A 95 -13.34 -3.26 31.21
CA GLN A 95 -13.11 -3.67 29.81
C GLN A 95 -12.05 -2.77 29.16
N LEU A 96 -10.82 -3.28 29.11
CA LEU A 96 -9.79 -2.84 28.16
C LEU A 96 -10.14 -3.43 26.78
N ASN A 97 -10.54 -2.56 25.86
CA ASN A 97 -10.83 -2.90 24.47
C ASN A 97 -9.51 -3.17 23.72
N THR A 98 -8.95 -4.37 23.89
CA THR A 98 -7.77 -4.83 23.14
C THR A 98 -8.18 -6.02 22.28
N ARG A 99 -8.64 -5.75 21.05
CA ARG A 99 -8.79 -6.79 20.02
C ARG A 99 -7.39 -7.17 19.52
N SER A 100 -6.72 -8.08 20.24
CA SER A 100 -5.51 -8.72 19.75
C SER A 100 -5.89 -9.71 18.63
N ALA A 101 -5.57 -9.39 17.38
CA ALA A 101 -5.81 -10.27 16.25
C ALA A 101 -4.77 -11.42 16.26
N LEU A 102 -5.24 -12.66 16.41
CA LEU A 102 -4.43 -13.85 16.21
C LEU A 102 -4.24 -14.07 14.70
N ILE A 103 -3.02 -13.94 14.18
CA ILE A 103 -2.72 -14.28 12.79
C ILE A 103 -2.45 -15.79 12.73
N LEU A 104 -3.39 -16.55 12.18
CA LEU A 104 -3.25 -17.99 11.91
C LEU A 104 -2.75 -18.17 10.46
N THR A 105 -1.43 -18.27 10.28
CA THR A 105 -0.85 -18.63 8.97
C THR A 105 -0.72 -20.14 8.88
N THR A 106 -1.58 -20.79 8.09
CA THR A 106 -1.44 -22.22 7.78
C THR A 106 -0.60 -22.36 6.51
N ILE A 107 0.65 -22.77 6.65
CA ILE A 107 1.54 -23.05 5.51
C ILE A 107 1.48 -24.55 5.21
N VAL A 108 0.75 -24.94 4.18
CA VAL A 108 0.79 -26.33 3.67
C VAL A 108 1.96 -26.44 2.69
N ILE A 109 3.00 -27.22 3.05
CA ILE A 109 4.12 -27.54 2.17
C ILE A 109 3.95 -28.98 1.69
N SER A 110 3.62 -29.16 0.41
CA SER A 110 3.53 -30.49 -0.22
C SER A 110 4.82 -30.79 -0.99
N PHE A 111 5.42 -31.97 -0.76
CA PHE A 111 6.57 -32.45 -1.51
C PHE A 111 6.16 -33.64 -2.39
N GLU A 112 6.38 -33.55 -3.69
CA GLU A 112 6.25 -34.68 -4.60
C GLU A 112 7.65 -35.23 -4.91
N VAL A 113 7.93 -36.47 -4.52
CA VAL A 113 9.24 -37.11 -4.74
C VAL A 113 9.24 -37.82 -6.10
N GLY A 114 9.43 -37.04 -7.17
CA GLY A 114 9.70 -37.53 -8.53
C GLY A 114 11.20 -37.67 -8.82
N ARG A 115 11.56 -38.55 -9.77
CA ARG A 115 12.92 -39.00 -10.16
C ARG A 115 14.07 -37.97 -10.01
N GLY A 116 14.57 -37.81 -8.79
CA GLY A 116 15.87 -37.19 -8.51
C GLY A 116 15.96 -35.66 -8.54
N ARG A 117 14.84 -34.92 -8.62
CA ARG A 117 14.86 -33.44 -8.63
C ARG A 117 13.69 -32.85 -7.84
N LEU A 118 13.97 -31.81 -7.03
CA LEU A 118 12.95 -30.96 -6.40
C LEU A 118 12.28 -30.14 -7.50
N GLU A 119 11.01 -30.39 -7.79
CA GLU A 119 10.33 -29.75 -8.93
C GLU A 119 9.34 -28.64 -8.55
N ARG A 120 8.80 -28.58 -7.32
CA ARG A 120 7.89 -27.49 -6.95
C ARG A 120 7.64 -27.35 -5.44
N VAL A 121 7.62 -26.12 -4.96
CA VAL A 121 7.04 -25.74 -3.66
C VAL A 121 5.70 -25.09 -3.97
N ASN A 122 4.59 -25.70 -3.55
CA ASN A 122 3.27 -25.07 -3.57
C ASN A 122 2.91 -24.68 -2.14
N THR A 123 2.96 -23.39 -1.84
CA THR A 123 2.34 -22.80 -0.64
C THR A 123 0.86 -22.57 -0.94
N ARG A 124 -0.03 -23.25 -0.23
CA ARG A 124 -1.47 -22.96 -0.31
C ARG A 124 -1.89 -22.33 1.01
N GLU A 125 -2.12 -21.03 0.99
CA GLU A 125 -2.79 -20.32 2.08
C GLU A 125 -4.27 -20.73 2.06
N THR A 126 -4.74 -21.38 3.11
CA THR A 126 -6.17 -21.65 3.32
C THR A 126 -6.59 -20.98 4.62
N GLY A 127 -7.09 -19.76 4.51
CA GLY A 127 -7.62 -18.93 5.61
C GLY A 127 -8.26 -17.67 5.02
N GLY A 128 -9.44 -17.28 5.50
CA GLY A 128 -10.34 -16.30 4.87
C GLY A 128 -9.70 -14.96 4.48
N LYS A 129 -10.18 -14.39 3.37
CA LYS A 129 -9.80 -13.08 2.83
C LYS A 129 -9.92 -11.99 3.90
N MET A 130 -8.81 -11.68 4.54
CA MET A 130 -8.45 -10.31 4.88
C MET A 130 -7.16 -10.04 4.13
N SER A 131 -7.29 -9.59 2.88
CA SER A 131 -6.20 -8.92 2.17
C SER A 131 -5.69 -7.80 3.08
N ASN A 132 -4.39 -7.75 3.34
CA ASN A 132 -3.79 -6.60 3.99
C ASN A 132 -4.29 -5.34 3.27
N PRO A 133 -5.09 -4.47 3.91
CA PRO A 133 -5.85 -3.44 3.20
C PRO A 133 -4.94 -2.37 2.57
N ASN A 134 -3.68 -2.29 2.98
CA ASN A 134 -2.76 -1.21 2.61
C ASN A 134 -1.50 -1.76 1.92
N ILE A 135 -1.66 -2.45 0.79
CA ILE A 135 -0.52 -2.91 -0.03
C ILE A 135 -0.28 -1.94 -1.20
N LEU A 136 0.99 -1.75 -1.53
CA LEU A 136 1.36 -1.19 -2.83
C LEU A 136 1.45 -2.31 -3.87
N VAL A 137 0.77 -2.11 -4.99
CA VAL A 137 0.84 -3.01 -6.15
C VAL A 137 1.41 -2.28 -7.35
N SER A 138 2.09 -3.01 -8.23
CA SER A 138 2.73 -2.45 -9.43
C SER A 138 1.94 -2.71 -10.72
N SER A 139 0.98 -3.64 -10.68
CA SER A 139 0.25 -4.09 -11.87
C SER A 139 -1.14 -4.62 -11.54
N VAL A 140 -1.99 -4.74 -12.56
CA VAL A 140 -3.32 -5.36 -12.47
C VAL A 140 -3.24 -6.78 -11.87
N SER A 141 -2.22 -7.57 -12.23
CA SER A 141 -2.08 -8.95 -11.76
C SER A 141 -1.87 -9.06 -10.25
N GLU A 142 -1.24 -8.06 -9.65
CA GLU A 142 -0.95 -8.01 -8.20
C GLU A 142 -2.12 -7.46 -7.38
N ALA A 143 -3.10 -6.83 -8.03
CA ALA A 143 -4.25 -6.24 -7.37
C ALA A 143 -5.15 -7.31 -6.71
N PRO A 144 -5.72 -7.02 -5.51
CA PRO A 144 -6.80 -7.82 -4.95
C PRO A 144 -7.98 -7.94 -5.93
N ASP A 145 -8.68 -9.08 -5.90
CA ASP A 145 -9.91 -9.23 -6.69
C ASP A 145 -11.00 -8.28 -6.22
N GLY A 146 -11.85 -7.84 -7.16
CA GLY A 146 -12.95 -6.92 -6.91
C GLY A 146 -12.65 -5.54 -7.46
N TRP A 147 -13.17 -4.50 -6.81
CA TRP A 147 -13.13 -3.14 -7.32
C TRP A 147 -11.70 -2.60 -7.47
N GLN A 148 -10.74 -3.13 -6.71
CA GLN A 148 -9.32 -2.77 -6.78
C GLN A 148 -8.71 -3.14 -8.13
N ARG A 149 -8.96 -4.37 -8.59
CA ARG A 149 -8.51 -4.84 -9.91
C ARG A 149 -9.19 -4.04 -11.02
N ASP A 150 -10.49 -3.82 -10.91
CA ASP A 150 -11.27 -3.05 -11.89
C ASP A 150 -10.78 -1.60 -11.99
N ALA A 151 -10.42 -0.98 -10.87
CA ALA A 151 -9.91 0.39 -10.84
C ALA A 151 -8.59 0.52 -11.62
N ILE A 152 -7.63 -0.38 -11.42
CA ILE A 152 -6.37 -0.35 -12.18
C ILE A 152 -6.64 -0.63 -13.66
N GLN A 153 -7.50 -1.60 -13.99
CA GLN A 153 -7.84 -1.90 -15.38
C GLN A 153 -8.46 -0.70 -16.10
N ASN A 154 -9.43 -0.03 -15.48
CA ASN A 154 -10.05 1.17 -16.05
C ASN A 154 -9.06 2.33 -16.18
N PHE A 155 -8.18 2.50 -15.18
CA PHE A 155 -7.12 3.50 -15.23
C PHE A 155 -6.13 3.22 -16.37
N GLU A 156 -5.72 1.97 -16.56
CA GLU A 156 -4.87 1.52 -17.66
C GLU A 156 -5.50 1.80 -19.01
N LEU A 157 -6.74 1.34 -19.21
CA LEU A 157 -7.49 1.52 -20.46
C LEU A 157 -7.59 2.98 -20.84
N ARG A 158 -7.82 3.86 -19.85
CA ARG A 158 -7.91 5.29 -20.06
C ARG A 158 -6.58 5.94 -20.44
N LEU A 159 -5.50 5.61 -19.72
CA LEU A 159 -4.19 6.21 -19.97
C LEU A 159 -3.61 5.74 -21.31
N LEU A 160 -3.88 4.49 -21.70
CA LEU A 160 -3.35 3.85 -22.90
C LEU A 160 -4.33 3.86 -24.08
N ASP A 161 -5.42 4.63 -24.00
CA ASP A 161 -6.39 4.77 -25.10
C ASP A 161 -5.75 5.48 -26.31
N ALA A 162 -5.58 4.73 -27.39
CA ALA A 162 -5.03 5.26 -28.65
C ALA A 162 -6.04 6.12 -29.44
N GLN A 163 -7.35 5.91 -29.24
CA GLN A 163 -8.42 6.65 -29.92
C GLN A 163 -8.72 7.97 -29.23
N ASN A 164 -8.57 8.03 -27.91
CA ASN A 164 -8.69 9.25 -27.13
C ASN A 164 -7.46 9.47 -26.24
N PRO A 165 -6.32 9.92 -26.80
CA PRO A 165 -5.05 9.98 -26.08
C PRO A 165 -5.11 10.85 -24.84
N PHE A 166 -4.74 10.27 -23.69
CA PHE A 166 -4.72 11.00 -22.43
C PHE A 166 -3.75 12.21 -22.49
N PRO A 167 -4.11 13.38 -21.93
CA PRO A 167 -3.34 14.61 -22.10
C PRO A 167 -1.95 14.57 -21.47
N CYS A 168 -1.80 13.92 -20.31
CA CYS A 168 -0.54 13.87 -19.57
C CYS A 168 0.40 12.82 -20.15
N ILE A 169 1.29 13.24 -21.06
CA ILE A 169 2.31 12.37 -21.67
C ILE A 169 3.19 11.64 -20.65
N PHE A 170 3.43 12.24 -19.47
CA PHE A 170 4.24 11.63 -18.42
C PHE A 170 3.51 10.50 -17.71
N GLY A 171 2.22 10.69 -17.40
CA GLY A 171 1.37 9.64 -16.81
C GLY A 171 1.23 8.45 -17.75
N VAL A 172 1.01 8.71 -19.05
CA VAL A 172 0.97 7.65 -20.08
C VAL A 172 2.29 6.88 -20.13
N GLY A 173 3.42 7.59 -20.15
CA GLY A 173 4.75 6.98 -20.15
C GLY A 173 5.01 6.13 -18.91
N ALA A 174 4.67 6.64 -17.72
CA ALA A 174 4.84 5.92 -16.47
C ALA A 174 3.98 4.64 -16.39
N MET A 175 2.74 4.71 -16.90
CA MET A 175 1.87 3.54 -17.00
C MET A 175 2.45 2.49 -17.96
N ALA A 176 2.85 2.90 -19.17
CA ALA A 176 3.42 2.00 -20.17
C ALA A 176 4.74 1.36 -19.73
N GLN A 177 5.52 2.03 -18.87
CA GLN A 177 6.79 1.55 -18.35
C GLN A 177 6.65 0.74 -17.04
N GLY A 178 5.45 0.66 -16.46
CA GLY A 178 5.22 -0.05 -15.19
C GLY A 178 5.86 0.64 -13.97
N THR A 179 6.07 1.95 -14.04
CA THR A 179 6.73 2.72 -12.96
C THR A 179 5.74 3.28 -11.95
N LEU A 180 4.44 3.18 -12.20
CA LEU A 180 3.40 3.57 -11.25
C LEU A 180 3.29 2.57 -10.10
N ARG A 181 2.83 3.06 -8.95
CA ARG A 181 2.35 2.22 -7.84
C ARG A 181 0.91 2.56 -7.55
N PHE A 182 0.15 1.54 -7.17
CA PHE A 182 -1.27 1.68 -6.86
C PHE A 182 -1.53 1.31 -5.42
N GLY A 183 -2.35 2.11 -4.76
CA GLY A 183 -2.84 1.89 -3.40
C GLY A 183 -4.36 1.92 -3.36
N PHE A 184 -4.95 1.27 -2.37
CA PHE A 184 -6.39 1.18 -2.21
C PHE A 184 -6.78 1.60 -0.80
N VAL A 185 -7.68 2.57 -0.67
CA VAL A 185 -8.11 3.12 0.61
C VAL A 185 -9.55 2.69 0.84
N ALA A 186 -9.75 1.79 1.81
CA ALA A 186 -11.05 1.22 2.15
C ALA A 186 -11.89 2.15 3.04
N ASP A 187 -13.20 1.91 3.08
CA ASP A 187 -14.17 2.71 3.84
C ASP A 187 -14.23 2.40 5.34
N SER A 188 -13.48 1.39 5.81
CA SER A 188 -13.56 0.85 7.18
C SER A 188 -13.09 1.78 8.30
N GLY A 189 -12.97 3.08 8.03
CA GLY A 189 -12.42 4.11 8.91
C GLY A 189 -10.90 4.25 8.77
N GLY A 190 -10.37 5.44 9.10
CA GLY A 190 -8.94 5.75 9.02
C GLY A 190 -8.41 5.93 7.61
N GLN A 191 -9.15 6.60 6.72
CA GLN A 191 -8.69 6.85 5.35
C GLN A 191 -7.37 7.64 5.32
N ASP A 192 -7.19 8.57 6.25
CA ASP A 192 -5.98 9.34 6.47
C ASP A 192 -4.78 8.48 6.89
N SER A 193 -4.97 7.55 7.85
CA SER A 193 -3.90 6.65 8.29
C SER A 193 -3.57 5.56 7.26
N ASN A 194 -4.57 5.06 6.53
CA ASN A 194 -4.36 4.15 5.41
C ASN A 194 -3.60 4.84 4.27
N LEU A 195 -3.96 6.09 3.95
CA LEU A 195 -3.26 6.88 2.95
C LEU A 195 -1.83 7.18 3.39
N ALA A 196 -1.62 7.57 4.65
CA ALA A 196 -0.30 7.78 5.23
C ALA A 196 0.57 6.52 5.11
N HIS A 197 0.03 5.35 5.44
CA HIS A 197 0.75 4.09 5.28
C HIS A 197 1.15 3.83 3.82
N LEU A 198 0.26 4.06 2.86
CA LEU A 198 0.56 3.90 1.43
C LEU A 198 1.65 4.88 0.97
N LEU A 199 1.61 6.13 1.45
CA LEU A 199 2.64 7.12 1.18
C LEU A 199 3.98 6.72 1.79
N THR A 200 4.03 6.24 3.04
CA THR A 200 5.24 5.71 3.68
C THR A 200 5.85 4.57 2.86
N LEU A 201 5.04 3.61 2.39
CA LEU A 201 5.55 2.53 1.55
C LEU A 201 6.06 3.06 0.20
N PHE A 202 5.44 4.10 -0.35
CA PHE A 202 5.78 4.62 -1.66
C PHE A 202 7.06 5.45 -1.62
N THR A 203 7.24 6.32 -0.62
CA THR A 203 8.45 7.14 -0.46
C THR A 203 9.70 6.29 -0.25
N GLN A 204 9.56 5.10 0.35
CA GLN A 204 10.67 4.14 0.49
C GLN A 204 11.19 3.58 -0.84
N VAL A 205 10.40 3.61 -1.91
CA VAL A 205 10.76 2.97 -3.20
C VAL A 205 10.74 3.92 -4.39
N CYS A 206 10.11 5.09 -4.29
CA CYS A 206 9.78 5.93 -5.45
C CYS A 206 11.00 6.36 -6.27
N ARG A 207 12.15 6.61 -5.62
CA ARG A 207 13.40 6.98 -6.32
C ARG A 207 14.01 5.85 -7.15
N ASP A 208 13.68 4.60 -6.83
CA ASP A 208 14.15 3.41 -7.55
C ASP A 208 13.23 3.01 -8.73
N LEU A 209 12.04 3.63 -8.83
CA LEU A 209 11.06 3.32 -9.88
C LEU A 209 11.36 3.99 -11.22
N GLY A 210 12.33 4.90 -11.24
CA GLY A 210 12.75 5.67 -12.41
C GLY A 210 12.27 7.12 -12.38
N ASN A 211 12.70 7.88 -13.39
CA ASN A 211 12.57 9.35 -13.39
C ASN A 211 11.12 9.85 -13.52
N ARG A 212 10.16 8.99 -13.82
CA ARG A 212 8.74 9.33 -13.97
C ARG A 212 7.93 8.24 -13.27
N THR A 213 7.38 8.55 -12.11
CA THR A 213 6.58 7.64 -11.28
C THR A 213 5.52 8.44 -10.53
N SER A 214 4.48 7.75 -10.07
CA SER A 214 3.47 8.31 -9.17
C SER A 214 2.88 7.19 -8.33
N LEU A 215 2.36 7.55 -7.16
CA LEU A 215 1.42 6.72 -6.42
C LEU A 215 0.00 7.13 -6.83
N VAL A 216 -0.81 6.16 -7.29
CA VAL A 216 -2.22 6.35 -7.61
C VAL A 216 -3.05 5.62 -6.55
N CYS A 217 -3.68 6.39 -5.66
CA CYS A 217 -4.53 5.87 -4.59
C CYS A 217 -6.00 5.93 -5.00
N PHE A 218 -6.66 4.77 -5.06
CA PHE A 218 -8.09 4.66 -5.30
C PHE A 218 -8.85 4.53 -3.99
N PHE A 219 -9.91 5.32 -3.83
CA PHE A 219 -10.77 5.28 -2.65
C PHE A 219 -12.01 4.45 -2.95
N GLU A 220 -12.41 3.62 -1.99
CA GLU A 220 -13.62 2.81 -2.08
C GLU A 220 -14.85 3.72 -2.20
N SER A 221 -15.02 4.67 -1.26
CA SER A 221 -15.92 5.81 -1.39
C SER A 221 -15.52 7.00 -0.50
N TRP A 222 -16.16 8.15 -0.74
CA TRP A 222 -16.19 9.27 0.20
C TRP A 222 -17.62 9.51 0.67
N ALA A 223 -17.85 9.40 1.98
CA ALA A 223 -19.16 9.59 2.61
C ALA A 223 -19.50 11.08 2.82
N VAL A 224 -19.45 11.88 1.76
CA VAL A 224 -19.78 13.32 1.75
C VAL A 224 -20.80 13.64 0.67
N GLU A 225 -21.36 14.85 0.72
CA GLU A 225 -22.29 15.33 -0.31
C GLU A 225 -21.62 15.28 -1.70
N ARG A 226 -22.35 14.81 -2.72
CA ARG A 226 -21.83 14.65 -4.08
C ARG A 226 -21.83 15.97 -4.85
N ASN A 227 -20.98 16.90 -4.42
CA ASN A 227 -20.71 18.17 -5.09
C ASN A 227 -19.23 18.58 -4.92
N HIS A 228 -18.77 19.51 -5.76
CA HIS A 228 -17.36 19.92 -5.74
C HIS A 228 -16.91 20.56 -4.42
N ASP A 229 -17.77 21.33 -3.73
CA ASP A 229 -17.42 21.97 -2.46
C ASP A 229 -17.14 20.95 -1.35
N ALA A 230 -18.04 19.98 -1.18
CA ALA A 230 -17.89 18.93 -0.18
C ALA A 230 -16.66 18.04 -0.46
N TYR A 231 -16.41 17.70 -1.73
CA TYR A 231 -15.24 16.92 -2.13
C TYR A 231 -13.94 17.72 -1.94
N PHE A 232 -13.95 19.01 -2.26
CA PHE A 232 -12.81 19.90 -2.07
C PHE A 232 -12.45 20.04 -0.58
N ARG A 233 -13.44 20.28 0.29
CA ARG A 233 -13.21 20.35 1.74
C ARG A 233 -12.73 19.01 2.30
N HIS A 234 -13.31 17.89 1.85
CA HIS A 234 -12.91 16.57 2.29
C HIS A 234 -11.49 16.21 1.83
N PHE A 235 -11.13 16.53 0.58
CA PHE A 235 -9.78 16.38 0.04
C PHE A 235 -8.73 17.07 0.91
N TRP A 236 -8.95 18.34 1.25
CA TRP A 236 -8.01 19.10 2.07
C TRP A 236 -7.93 18.61 3.51
N ALA A 237 -9.07 18.26 4.11
CA ALA A 237 -9.09 17.66 5.45
C ALA A 237 -8.33 16.31 5.46
N LEU A 238 -8.50 15.50 4.42
CA LEU A 238 -7.79 14.24 4.26
C LEU A 238 -6.27 14.46 4.15
N LEU A 239 -5.81 15.37 3.28
CA LEU A 239 -4.38 15.67 3.17
C LEU A 239 -3.79 16.20 4.48
N HIS A 240 -4.51 17.09 5.16
CA HIS A 240 -4.08 17.61 6.46
C HIS A 240 -3.94 16.49 7.50
N HIS A 241 -4.98 15.68 7.72
CA HIS A 241 -4.91 14.58 8.68
C HIS A 241 -3.85 13.54 8.29
N THR A 242 -3.71 13.25 6.99
CA THR A 242 -2.66 12.35 6.49
C THR A 242 -1.27 12.85 6.90
N SER A 243 -1.01 14.15 6.74
CA SER A 243 0.28 14.75 7.14
C SER A 243 0.59 14.66 8.63
N THR A 244 -0.42 14.55 9.50
CA THR A 244 -0.20 14.38 10.95
C THR A 244 0.35 13.00 11.32
N HIS A 245 0.29 12.03 10.40
CA HIS A 245 0.89 10.70 10.54
C HIS A 245 2.32 10.65 9.96
N ASP A 246 2.86 11.75 9.45
CA ASP A 246 4.23 11.79 8.93
C ASP A 246 5.24 11.94 10.07
N ASP A 247 6.05 10.90 10.25
CA ASP A 247 7.16 10.88 11.21
C ASP A 247 8.42 11.57 10.65
N ASP A 248 8.50 11.76 9.33
CA ASP A 248 9.65 12.39 8.68
C ASP A 248 9.55 13.92 8.70
N SER A 249 10.71 14.57 8.58
CA SER A 249 10.77 16.03 8.52
C SER A 249 10.30 16.54 7.15
N TRP A 250 9.51 17.61 7.17
CA TRP A 250 9.18 18.35 5.95
C TRP A 250 10.45 18.81 5.22
N PRO A 251 10.54 18.69 3.88
CA PRO A 251 11.73 19.10 3.12
C PRO A 251 12.12 20.56 3.38
N VAL A 252 13.41 20.84 3.52
CA VAL A 252 13.91 22.17 3.93
C VAL A 252 13.68 23.23 2.84
N GLU A 253 13.72 22.79 1.58
CA GLU A 253 13.55 23.62 0.39
C GLU A 253 12.08 23.90 0.03
N VAL A 254 11.13 23.24 0.69
CA VAL A 254 9.69 23.36 0.43
C VAL A 254 9.02 24.08 1.58
N ASP A 255 8.28 25.13 1.26
CA ASP A 255 7.58 25.90 2.28
C ASP A 255 6.38 25.10 2.82
N ARG A 256 6.01 25.31 4.09
CA ARG A 256 4.88 24.65 4.74
C ARG A 256 3.58 25.44 4.60
N HIS A 257 3.66 26.72 4.28
CA HIS A 257 2.53 27.62 4.16
C HIS A 257 1.94 27.55 2.74
N PRO A 258 0.69 27.11 2.55
CA PRO A 258 0.13 26.93 1.20
C PRO A 258 0.14 28.17 0.32
N GLU A 259 0.03 29.36 0.91
CA GLU A 259 0.15 30.62 0.16
C GLU A 259 1.57 31.00 -0.26
N HIS A 260 2.59 30.20 0.03
CA HIS A 260 3.95 30.44 -0.44
C HIS A 260 4.19 29.82 -1.84
N ALA A 261 5.00 30.48 -2.67
CA ALA A 261 5.25 30.06 -4.06
C ALA A 261 6.03 28.73 -4.17
N LEU A 262 6.74 28.35 -3.11
CA LEU A 262 7.48 27.08 -2.99
C LEU A 262 6.74 26.03 -2.17
N PHE A 263 5.47 26.26 -1.82
CA PHE A 263 4.69 25.24 -1.14
C PHE A 263 4.37 24.07 -2.07
N GLU A 264 4.48 22.86 -1.53
CA GLU A 264 3.97 21.63 -2.12
C GLU A 264 3.66 20.66 -0.97
N PHE A 265 2.56 19.91 -1.04
CA PHE A 265 2.26 18.88 -0.05
C PHE A 265 3.44 17.89 0.04
N SER A 266 3.94 17.62 1.24
CA SER A 266 5.07 16.72 1.45
C SER A 266 4.70 15.60 2.41
N PHE A 267 5.25 14.41 2.16
CA PHE A 267 5.12 13.26 3.04
C PHE A 267 6.38 12.38 2.92
N GLY A 268 6.89 11.85 4.03
CA GLY A 268 8.02 10.91 4.01
C GLY A 268 9.30 11.53 3.42
N GLY A 269 9.53 12.82 3.67
CA GLY A 269 10.67 13.59 3.12
C GLY A 269 10.57 13.94 1.63
N GLU A 270 9.45 13.65 0.97
CA GLU A 270 9.25 13.94 -0.45
C GLU A 270 8.13 14.97 -0.66
N ALA A 271 8.44 16.07 -1.35
CA ALA A 271 7.44 17.00 -1.86
C ALA A 271 6.68 16.38 -3.04
N MET A 272 5.36 16.57 -3.12
CA MET A 272 4.51 15.89 -4.08
C MET A 272 3.38 16.78 -4.62
N PHE A 273 3.30 16.85 -5.94
CA PHE A 273 2.14 17.40 -6.62
C PHE A 273 0.99 16.39 -6.55
N VAL A 274 -0.17 16.82 -6.04
CA VAL A 274 -1.34 15.96 -5.86
C VAL A 274 -2.37 16.28 -6.93
N VAL A 275 -2.93 15.25 -7.55
CA VAL A 275 -4.06 15.38 -8.48
C VAL A 275 -5.26 14.64 -7.93
N ALA A 276 -6.38 15.33 -7.80
CA ALA A 276 -7.67 14.71 -7.54
C ALA A 276 -8.41 14.41 -8.85
N ASN A 277 -8.87 13.16 -8.98
CA ASN A 277 -9.82 12.72 -9.99
C ASN A 277 -11.10 12.23 -9.32
N THR A 278 -12.25 12.59 -9.86
CA THR A 278 -13.56 12.25 -9.27
C THR A 278 -14.62 12.06 -10.35
N ASP A 279 -15.72 11.41 -9.99
CA ASP A 279 -16.87 11.15 -10.86
C ASP A 279 -17.72 12.41 -11.11
N LEU A 280 -17.46 13.49 -10.36
CA LEU A 280 -18.11 14.79 -10.52
C LEU A 280 -17.61 15.55 -11.76
N HIS A 281 -16.41 15.27 -12.25
CA HIS A 281 -15.86 15.98 -13.41
C HIS A 281 -16.49 15.45 -14.69
N THR A 282 -17.43 16.20 -15.26
CA THR A 282 -18.12 15.88 -16.51
C THR A 282 -17.55 16.65 -17.69
N GLN A 283 -17.09 17.89 -17.45
CA GLN A 283 -16.55 18.79 -18.47
C GLN A 283 -15.02 18.75 -18.52
N ARG A 284 -14.36 18.62 -17.37
CA ARG A 284 -12.91 18.42 -17.25
C ARG A 284 -12.61 16.93 -17.25
N LYS A 285 -12.76 16.29 -18.40
CA LYS A 285 -12.52 14.85 -18.59
C LYS A 285 -11.12 14.43 -18.14
N SER A 286 -10.11 15.27 -18.17
CA SER A 286 -8.76 14.99 -17.67
C SER A 286 -8.71 14.75 -16.16
N ARG A 287 -9.73 15.23 -15.42
CA ARG A 287 -9.96 15.01 -13.98
C ARG A 287 -11.09 14.01 -13.68
N TYR A 288 -11.81 13.52 -14.68
CA TYR A 288 -12.82 12.48 -14.48
C TYR A 288 -12.18 11.14 -14.08
N PHE A 289 -12.79 10.42 -13.14
CA PHE A 289 -12.61 8.98 -12.93
C PHE A 289 -13.84 8.44 -12.18
N GLU A 290 -14.21 7.18 -12.38
CA GLU A 290 -15.45 6.60 -11.84
C GLU A 290 -15.46 6.51 -10.31
N ARG A 291 -14.28 6.67 -9.68
CA ARG A 291 -14.08 6.71 -8.24
C ARG A 291 -13.20 7.90 -7.88
N VAL A 292 -13.22 8.30 -6.60
CA VAL A 292 -12.22 9.24 -6.10
C VAL A 292 -10.85 8.59 -6.19
N THR A 293 -9.94 9.27 -6.89
CA THR A 293 -8.56 8.84 -7.08
C THR A 293 -7.63 10.01 -6.82
N LEU A 294 -6.62 9.79 -5.99
CA LEU A 294 -5.58 10.78 -5.73
C LEU A 294 -4.26 10.27 -6.30
N THR A 295 -3.64 11.05 -7.17
CA THR A 295 -2.32 10.75 -7.73
C THR A 295 -1.27 11.65 -7.08
N PHE A 296 -0.30 11.05 -6.40
CA PHE A 296 0.83 11.72 -5.76
C PHE A 296 2.07 11.59 -6.63
N GLN A 297 2.60 12.73 -7.05
CA GLN A 297 3.72 12.81 -7.99
C GLN A 297 4.90 13.46 -7.29
N PRO A 298 5.93 12.69 -6.88
CA PRO A 298 7.11 13.24 -6.23
C PRO A 298 7.76 14.33 -7.07
N ARG A 299 8.26 15.39 -6.43
CA ARG A 299 8.74 16.59 -7.12
C ARG A 299 9.84 16.30 -8.15
N PHE A 300 10.73 15.34 -7.84
CA PHE A 300 11.81 14.94 -8.73
C PHE A 300 11.33 14.42 -10.10
N VAL A 301 10.06 14.01 -10.24
CA VAL A 301 9.49 13.59 -11.53
C VAL A 301 9.29 14.76 -12.48
N PHE A 302 9.45 15.98 -12.01
CA PHE A 302 9.47 17.20 -12.83
C PHE A 302 10.90 17.69 -13.14
N ASP A 303 11.94 17.02 -12.66
CA ASP A 303 13.33 17.40 -12.93
C ASP A 303 13.61 17.41 -14.45
N GLY A 304 14.30 18.46 -14.89
CA GLY A 304 14.58 18.76 -16.29
C GLY A 304 13.36 19.25 -17.08
N LEU A 305 12.25 19.57 -16.41
CA LEU A 305 11.03 20.16 -16.99
C LEU A 305 10.70 21.53 -16.37
N GLU A 306 11.68 22.23 -15.84
CA GLU A 306 11.52 23.53 -15.22
C GLU A 306 10.98 24.58 -16.22
N ALA A 307 10.42 25.67 -15.70
CA ALA A 307 9.97 26.78 -16.55
C ALA A 307 11.17 27.48 -17.18
N GLY A 308 11.07 27.87 -18.46
CA GLY A 308 12.15 28.51 -19.20
C GLY A 308 13.19 27.53 -19.77
N GLY A 309 13.07 26.24 -19.45
CA GLY A 309 13.83 25.17 -20.11
C GLY A 309 13.09 24.68 -21.36
N ALA A 310 13.80 24.58 -22.50
CA ALA A 310 13.20 24.18 -23.78
C ALA A 310 12.40 22.86 -23.72
N LYS A 311 12.87 21.89 -22.92
CA LYS A 311 12.19 20.59 -22.73
C LYS A 311 10.89 20.75 -21.94
N GLY A 312 10.92 21.50 -20.84
CA GLY A 312 9.75 21.79 -20.00
C GLY A 312 8.69 22.56 -20.76
N ASP A 313 9.09 23.62 -21.46
CA ASP A 313 8.17 24.47 -22.22
C ASP A 313 7.51 23.71 -23.38
N ARG A 314 8.28 22.87 -24.08
CA ARG A 314 7.72 21.98 -25.11
C ARG A 314 6.74 20.97 -24.51
N ALA A 315 7.06 20.36 -23.37
CA ALA A 315 6.16 19.43 -22.72
C ALA A 315 4.85 20.10 -22.27
N ARG A 316 4.93 21.26 -21.63
CA ARG A 316 3.75 22.06 -21.23
C ARG A 316 2.90 22.45 -22.44
N SER A 317 3.51 22.87 -23.53
CA SER A 317 2.81 23.22 -24.77
C SER A 317 2.02 22.03 -25.33
N ILE A 318 2.65 20.85 -25.42
CA ILE A 318 1.99 19.61 -25.86
C ILE A 318 0.82 19.25 -24.94
N ILE A 319 1.03 19.28 -23.62
CA ILE A 319 0.00 18.93 -22.64
C ILE A 319 -1.18 19.90 -22.72
N ARG A 320 -0.92 21.22 -22.79
CA ARG A 320 -1.96 22.25 -22.93
C ARG A 320 -2.76 22.09 -24.22
N ALA A 321 -2.11 21.78 -25.34
CA ALA A 321 -2.80 21.51 -26.60
C ALA A 321 -3.70 20.27 -26.53
N ARG A 322 -3.24 19.19 -25.87
CA ARG A 322 -4.06 18.00 -25.65
C ARG A 322 -5.24 18.28 -24.72
N LEU A 323 -5.02 19.00 -23.62
CA LEU A 323 -6.09 19.39 -22.69
C LEU A 323 -7.19 20.18 -23.40
N ALA A 324 -6.83 21.13 -24.27
CA ALA A 324 -7.80 21.92 -25.03
C ALA A 324 -8.68 21.09 -25.99
N THR A 325 -8.25 19.88 -26.36
CA THR A 325 -9.03 18.95 -27.20
C THR A 325 -9.78 17.92 -26.35
N TYR A 326 -9.18 17.51 -25.24
CA TYR A 326 -9.68 16.43 -24.38
C TYR A 326 -10.78 16.90 -23.43
N ASP A 327 -10.63 18.11 -22.87
CA ASP A 327 -11.60 18.71 -21.96
C ASP A 327 -12.59 19.60 -22.72
N ALA A 328 -13.87 19.53 -22.30
CA ALA A 328 -14.86 20.53 -22.68
C ALA A 328 -14.77 21.78 -21.79
N ALA A 329 -14.23 21.62 -20.57
CA ALA A 329 -13.93 22.72 -19.66
C ALA A 329 -12.78 23.60 -20.22
N PRO A 330 -12.81 24.93 -19.97
CA PRO A 330 -11.68 25.77 -20.32
C PRO A 330 -10.41 25.36 -19.55
N VAL A 331 -9.26 25.72 -20.12
CA VAL A 331 -7.97 25.63 -19.44
C VAL A 331 -8.06 26.50 -18.18
N SER A 332 -7.77 25.91 -17.02
CA SER A 332 -7.84 26.63 -15.75
C SER A 332 -6.73 27.69 -15.68
N GLU A 333 -7.09 28.91 -15.28
CA GLU A 333 -6.15 30.00 -15.02
C GLU A 333 -5.19 29.70 -13.87
N GLN A 334 -5.53 28.72 -13.02
CA GLN A 334 -4.70 28.29 -11.90
C GLN A 334 -3.48 27.47 -12.35
N LEU A 335 -3.44 26.99 -13.60
CA LEU A 335 -2.34 26.16 -14.12
C LEU A 335 -1.08 26.99 -14.40
N GLY A 336 -0.32 27.23 -13.32
CA GLY A 336 0.92 28.01 -13.32
C GLY A 336 2.20 27.17 -13.28
N ASN A 337 3.31 27.86 -13.05
CA ASN A 337 4.62 27.25 -12.82
C ASN A 337 4.97 27.30 -11.33
N TYR A 338 5.43 26.19 -10.79
CA TYR A 338 5.98 26.13 -9.44
C TYR A 338 7.07 27.19 -9.21
N GLY A 339 7.05 27.84 -8.04
CA GLY A 339 8.00 28.87 -7.66
C GLY A 339 7.71 30.26 -8.24
N ASP A 340 6.76 30.41 -9.16
CA ASP A 340 6.30 31.73 -9.61
C ASP A 340 5.57 32.44 -8.46
N SER A 341 5.96 33.69 -8.17
CA SER A 341 5.39 34.50 -7.10
C SER A 341 3.89 34.74 -7.24
N ASN A 342 3.34 34.63 -8.46
CA ASN A 342 1.92 34.78 -8.75
C ASN A 342 1.15 33.45 -8.79
N ASN A 343 1.84 32.31 -8.67
CA ASN A 343 1.23 31.00 -8.69
C ASN A 343 1.12 30.41 -7.29
N ARG A 344 0.11 29.58 -7.07
CA ARG A 344 -0.12 28.82 -5.83
C ARG A 344 -0.42 27.38 -6.20
N GLU A 345 0.51 26.48 -5.91
CA GLU A 345 0.40 25.06 -6.31
C GLU A 345 -0.86 24.39 -5.78
N TRP A 346 -1.27 24.71 -4.54
CA TRP A 346 -2.46 24.14 -3.92
C TRP A 346 -3.74 24.35 -4.76
N ARG A 347 -3.82 25.46 -5.51
CA ARG A 347 -4.97 25.77 -6.37
C ARG A 347 -5.08 24.84 -7.58
N GLN A 348 -4.01 24.10 -7.89
CA GLN A 348 -3.96 23.17 -9.01
C GLN A 348 -4.30 21.73 -8.61
N TYR A 349 -4.34 21.43 -7.32
CA TYR A 349 -4.50 20.06 -6.81
C TYR A 349 -5.90 19.51 -7.05
N TYR A 350 -6.91 20.37 -6.86
CA TYR A 350 -8.31 20.08 -7.12
C TYR A 350 -8.87 21.14 -8.08
N LEU A 351 -9.10 20.75 -9.34
CA LEU A 351 -9.65 21.61 -10.38
C LEU A 351 -11.05 21.12 -10.74
N ASP A 352 -12.07 21.94 -10.45
CA ASP A 352 -13.45 21.66 -10.83
C ASP A 352 -13.67 21.70 -12.37
N ASP A 353 -14.90 21.46 -12.80
CA ASP A 353 -15.31 21.56 -14.21
C ASP A 353 -15.27 22.99 -14.81
N GLY A 354 -14.96 24.01 -14.00
CA GLY A 354 -14.96 25.41 -14.40
C GLY A 354 -16.35 26.03 -14.44
N GLN A 355 -16.37 27.36 -14.60
CA GLN A 355 -17.53 28.26 -14.68
C GLN A 355 -18.35 28.47 -13.39
N HIS A 356 -18.23 27.62 -12.35
CA HIS A 356 -19.12 27.73 -11.18
C HIS A 356 -18.53 27.45 -9.79
N ALA A 357 -17.36 26.82 -9.61
CA ALA A 357 -16.81 26.71 -8.25
C ALA A 357 -16.24 28.06 -7.78
N GLN A 358 -16.71 28.50 -6.63
CA GLN A 358 -15.97 29.47 -5.84
C GLN A 358 -14.71 28.79 -5.33
N ILE A 359 -13.60 28.95 -6.05
CA ILE A 359 -12.29 28.61 -5.51
C ILE A 359 -12.09 29.53 -4.30
N PRO A 360 -11.85 28.98 -3.10
CA PRO A 360 -11.59 29.80 -1.93
C PRO A 360 -10.45 30.78 -2.19
N SER A 361 -10.52 31.95 -1.55
CA SER A 361 -9.45 32.96 -1.66
C SER A 361 -8.13 32.48 -1.06
N GLU A 362 -8.19 31.51 -0.14
CA GLU A 362 -7.07 30.95 0.61
C GLU A 362 -7.23 29.43 0.73
N CYS A 363 -6.13 28.72 0.90
CA CYS A 363 -6.14 27.29 1.17
C CYS A 363 -6.93 26.97 2.46
N PRO A 364 -7.80 25.94 2.49
CA PRO A 364 -8.50 25.50 3.71
C PRO A 364 -7.57 25.03 4.83
N VAL A 365 -6.31 24.76 4.51
CA VAL A 365 -5.25 24.41 5.45
C VAL A 365 -4.30 25.60 5.54
N HIS A 366 -4.13 26.18 6.73
CA HIS A 366 -3.27 27.36 6.92
C HIS A 366 -1.78 27.01 7.01
N THR A 367 -1.45 25.86 7.60
CA THR A 367 -0.09 25.33 7.65
C THR A 367 -0.12 23.82 7.77
N PHE A 368 0.89 23.17 7.20
CA PHE A 368 1.19 21.77 7.47
C PHE A 368 2.22 21.71 8.60
N SER A 369 1.94 20.89 9.62
CA SER A 369 2.84 20.67 10.76
C SER A 369 3.25 19.21 10.79
N PRO A 370 4.55 18.88 10.92
CA PRO A 370 4.96 17.49 11.11
C PRO A 370 4.48 16.97 12.46
N GLY A 371 4.20 15.66 12.54
CA GLY A 371 3.82 15.00 13.80
C GLY A 371 4.93 15.01 14.87
N ALA A 372 6.18 15.25 14.45
CA ALA A 372 7.36 15.24 15.31
C ALA A 372 8.04 16.61 15.44
N GLU A 373 7.33 17.66 15.87
CA GLU A 373 8.01 18.77 16.57
C GLU A 373 8.21 18.38 18.04
N THR A 374 9.19 17.52 18.30
CA THR A 374 9.78 17.47 19.64
C THR A 374 10.61 18.75 19.80
N VAL A 375 9.99 19.72 20.46
CA VAL A 375 10.66 20.90 21.03
C VAL A 375 11.87 20.41 21.83
N ALA A 376 13.07 20.79 21.37
CA ALA A 376 14.32 20.57 22.09
C ALA A 376 14.46 21.54 23.27
#